data_AF-A0A1G0RE87-F1
#
_entry.id   AF-A0A1G0RE87-F1
#
_cell.length_a   1.000
_cell.length_b   1.000
_cell.length_c   1.000
_cell.angle_alpha   90.00
_cell.angle_beta   90.00
_cell.angle_gamma   90.00
#
_symmetry.space_group_name_H-M   'P 1'
#
loop_
_entity.id
_entity.type
_entity.pdbx_description
1 polymer ?
#
loop_
_entity_poly.entity_id
_entity_poly.type
_entity_poly.pdbx_seq_one_letter_code
_entity_poly.pdbx_strand_id
1 'polypeptide(L)' 'MNEILSKVVAVSIGLVVAGTLIPLGLVTIANANLTGVDETVATIVTVLLPILAGIAIALAFLKEAD' A
#
# COMPACT_ATOMS: atom_id res chain seq x y z
N MET A 1 5.95 -15.19 25.49
CA MET A 1 5.77 -13.81 24.98
C MET A 1 4.27 -13.59 24.87
N ASN A 2 3.68 -12.62 25.59
CA ASN A 2 2.24 -12.40 25.58
C ASN A 2 1.71 -12.27 24.14
N GLU A 3 0.61 -12.96 23.80
CA GLU A 3 -0.01 -12.89 22.47
C GLU A 3 -0.28 -11.45 22.02
N ILE A 4 -0.73 -10.61 22.95
CA ILE A 4 -1.01 -9.19 22.71
C ILE A 4 0.25 -8.46 22.27
N LEU A 5 1.39 -8.73 22.92
CA LEU A 5 2.66 -8.09 22.58
C LEU A 5 3.13 -8.50 21.17
N SER A 6 2.92 -9.77 20.79
CA SER A 6 3.25 -10.25 19.44
C SER A 6 2.39 -9.59 18.36
N LYS A 7 1.08 -9.42 18.60
CA LYS A 7 0.18 -8.74 17.66
C LYS A 7 0.53 -7.26 17.51
N VAL A 8 0.76 -6.56 18.62
CA VAL A 8 1.14 -5.13 18.59
C VAL A 8 2.45 -4.92 17.83
N VAL A 9 3.44 -5.79 18.03
CA VAL A 9 4.72 -5.72 17.30
C VAL A 9 4.51 -5.97 15.80
N ALA A 10 3.72 -6.98 15.42
CA ALA A 10 3.43 -7.26 14.01
C ALA A 10 2.71 -6.10 13.30
N VAL A 11 1.68 -5.53 13.95
CA VAL A 11 0.93 -4.38 13.41
C VAL A 11 1.83 -3.15 13.30
N SER A 12 2.66 -2.87 14.31
CA SER A 12 3.60 -1.75 14.30
C SER A 12 4.59 -1.86 13.14
N ILE A 13 5.16 -3.04 12.93
CA ILE A 13 6.08 -3.29 11.81
C ILE A 13 5.35 -3.14 10.47
N GLY A 14 4.14 -3.70 10.36
CA GLY A 14 3.31 -3.56 9.16
C GLY A 14 2.99 -2.10 8.81
N LEU A 15 2.66 -1.28 9.81
CA LEU A 15 2.42 0.15 9.66
C LEU A 15 3.67 0.92 9.21
N VAL A 16 4.83 0.60 9.78
CA VAL A 16 6.09 1.24 9.41
C VAL A 16 6.49 0.89 7.97
N VAL A 17 6.35 -0.38 7.59
CA VAL A 17 6.64 -0.85 6.23
C VAL A 17 5.66 -0.26 5.22
N ALA A 18 4.36 -0.27 5.52
CA ALA A 18 3.34 0.34 4.67
C ALA A 18 3.55 1.85 4.53
N GLY A 19 3.77 2.55 5.65
CA GLY A 19 3.98 3.99 5.67
C GLY A 19 5.24 4.47 4.95
N THR A 20 6.21 3.59 4.69
CA THR A 20 7.46 3.92 3.97
C THR A 20 7.44 3.43 2.53
N LEU A 21 7.10 2.15 2.29
CA LEU A 21 7.13 1.56 0.96
C LEU A 21 6.01 2.06 0.06
N ILE A 22 4.85 2.40 0.60
CA ILE A 22 3.73 2.86 -0.24
C ILE A 22 4.02 4.24 -0.82
N PRO A 23 4.39 5.27 -0.04
CA PRO A 23 4.73 6.57 -0.62
C PRO A 23 5.88 6.46 -1.63
N LEU A 24 6.90 5.65 -1.33
CA LEU A 24 8.01 5.40 -2.27
C LEU A 24 7.52 4.77 -3.57
N GLY A 25 6.71 3.71 -3.50
CA GLY A 25 6.13 3.04 -4.66
C GLY A 25 5.24 3.96 -5.48
N LEU A 26 4.43 4.81 -4.83
CA LEU A 26 3.59 5.81 -5.47
C LEU A 26 4.41 6.86 -6.20
N VAL A 27 5.47 7.38 -5.58
CA VAL A 27 6.38 8.34 -6.21
C VAL A 27 7.15 7.71 -7.36
N THR A 28 7.59 6.46 -7.23
CA THR A 28 8.26 5.73 -8.32
C THR A 28 7.33 5.48 -9.50
N ILE A 29 6.07 5.10 -9.24
CA ILE A 29 5.06 4.89 -10.28
C ILE A 29 4.69 6.23 -10.96
N ALA A 30 4.47 7.29 -10.18
CA ALA A 30 4.11 8.60 -10.71
C ALA A 30 5.23 9.21 -11.57
N ASN A 31 6.49 8.91 -11.25
CA ASN A 31 7.66 9.33 -12.02
C ASN A 31 8.12 8.28 -13.03
N ALA A 32 7.44 7.15 -13.16
CA ALA A 32 7.79 6.14 -14.14
C ALA A 32 7.55 6.73 -15.54
N ASN A 33 8.57 6.68 -16.38
CA ASN A 33 8.42 7.09 -17.76
C ASN A 33 7.59 6.03 -18.50
N LEU A 34 6.31 6.31 -18.74
CA LEU A 34 5.36 5.42 -19.42
C LEU A 34 5.31 5.66 -20.94
N THR A 35 6.39 6.18 -21.53
CA THR A 35 6.45 6.40 -22.98
C THR A 35 6.31 5.09 -23.73
N GLY A 36 5.37 5.04 -24.68
CA GLY A 36 5.05 3.85 -25.47
C GLY A 36 4.09 2.86 -24.80
N VAL A 37 3.59 3.18 -23.60
CA VAL A 37 2.54 2.41 -22.91
C VAL A 37 1.17 2.96 -23.31
N ASP A 38 0.18 2.08 -23.48
CA ASP A 38 -1.21 2.44 -23.72
C ASP A 38 -1.76 3.34 -22.59
N GLU A 39 -2.49 4.40 -22.94
CA GLU A 39 -3.03 5.38 -21.99
C GLU A 39 -3.90 4.75 -20.90
N THR A 40 -4.60 3.66 -21.23
CA THR A 40 -5.42 2.88 -20.28
C THR A 40 -4.54 2.22 -19.22
N VAL A 41 -3.44 1.60 -19.65
CA VAL A 41 -2.49 0.93 -18.75
C VAL A 41 -1.80 1.96 -17.87
N ALA A 42 -1.42 3.11 -18.43
CA ALA A 42 -0.86 4.21 -17.66
C ALA A 42 -1.82 4.68 -16.57
N THR A 43 -3.10 4.82 -16.88
CA THR A 43 -4.14 5.22 -15.92
C THR A 43 -4.35 4.17 -14.83
N ILE A 44 -4.36 2.88 -15.18
CA ILE A 44 -4.49 1.79 -14.20
C ILE A 44 -3.35 1.83 -13.19
N VAL A 45 -2.11 1.92 -13.68
CA VAL A 45 -0.91 1.83 -12.83
C VAL A 45 -0.74 3.09 -11.98
N THR A 46 -0.97 4.28 -12.54
CA THR A 46 -0.71 5.55 -11.85
C THR A 46 -1.85 6.03 -10.96
N VAL A 47 -3.09 5.61 -11.21
CA VAL A 47 -4.28 6.12 -10.49
C VAL A 47 -5.06 5.01 -9.78
N LEU A 48 -5.44 3.94 -10.50
CA LEU A 48 -6.29 2.91 -9.91
C LEU A 48 -5.53 2.03 -8.90
N LEU A 49 -4.29 1.66 -9.20
CA LEU A 49 -3.47 0.83 -8.31
C LEU A 49 -3.23 1.48 -6.93
N PRO A 50 -2.87 2.77 -6.84
CA PRO A 50 -2.80 3.50 -5.57
C PRO A 50 -4.10 3.47 -4.76
N ILE A 51 -5.24 3.72 -5.42
CA ILE A 51 -6.55 3.76 -4.76
C ILE A 51 -6.88 2.37 -4.19
N LEU A 52 -6.71 1.32 -4.99
CA LEU A 52 -6.93 -0.05 -4.54
C LEU A 52 -6.00 -0.45 -3.39
N ALA A 53 -4.73 -0.03 -3.43
CA ALA A 53 -3.79 -0.26 -2.34
C ALA A 53 -4.26 0.41 -1.03
N GLY A 54 -4.70 1.67 -1.09
CA GLY A 54 -5.27 2.39 0.06
C GLY A 54 -6.48 1.68 0.66
N ILE A 55 -7.40 1.21 -0.20
CA ILE A 55 -8.59 0.46 0.24
C ILE A 55 -8.18 -0.88 0.87
N ALA A 56 -7.26 -1.63 0.26
CA ALA A 56 -6.80 -2.92 0.79
C ALA A 56 -6.17 -2.79 2.18
N ILE A 57 -5.42 -1.72 2.42
CA ILE A 57 -4.84 -1.43 3.73
C ILE A 57 -5.93 -1.10 4.74
N ALA A 58 -6.87 -0.22 4.39
CA ALA A 58 -7.98 0.12 5.27
C ALA A 58 -8.79 -1.13 5.65
N LEU A 59 -9.06 -2.02 4.69
CA LEU A 59 -9.73 -3.29 4.94
C LEU A 59 -8.91 -4.26 5.79
N ALA A 60 -7.58 -4.31 5.62
CA ALA A 60 -6.71 -5.13 6.45
C ALA A 60 -6.72 -4.68 7.92
N PHE A 61 -6.70 -3.36 8.17
CA PHE A 61 -6.83 -2.81 9.51
C PHE A 61 -8.21 -3.04 10.13
N LEU A 62 -9.28 -2.94 9.35
CA LEU A 62 -10.64 -3.21 9.84
C LEU A 62 -10.86 -4.69 10.13
N LYS A 63 -10.33 -5.60 9.30
CA LYS A 63 -10.48 -7.04 9.49
C LYS A 63 -9.76 -7.57 10.73
N GLU A 64 -8.67 -6.95 11.16
CA GLU A 64 -8.01 -7.31 12.43
C GLU A 64 -8.65 -6.65 13.66
N ALA A 65 -9.59 -5.70 13.48
CA ALA A 65 -10.27 -5.00 14.56
C ALA A 65 -11.53 -5.72 15.07
N ASP A 66 -12.06 -6.69 14.32
CA ASP A 66 -13.11 -7.65 14.74
C ASP A 66 -12.49 -9.01 15.15
#